data_AF-A0A4Q3EGD8-F1
#
_entry.id   AF-A0A4Q3EGD8-F1
#
_cell.length_a   1.000
_cell.length_b   1.000
_cell.length_c   1.000
_cell.angle_alpha   90.00
_cell.angle_beta   90.00
_cell.angle_gamma   90.00
#
_symmetry.space_group_name_H-M   'P 1'
#
loop_
_entity.id
_entity.type
_entity.pdbx_description
1 polymer ?
#
loop_
_entity_poly.entity_id
_entity_poly.type
_entity_poly.pdbx_seq_one_letter_code
_entity_poly.pdbx_strand_id
1 'polypeptide(L)'
;MLAAKTDIWVFAHWLGMIEPKCIGILSAQQAKGRKSFGFEYNKDWISSGEQYLLDPDLGWYSGGQFPNGKENFGVFTDSMPDTWGRKLMQRRSAQKARENGKPMPSLYEIDFLLGVHDFTRMGALRFKLDPNGPFLDNNESFPTPPWTHIRELQHSAAVFEEDAGDDHKKWLDILIAPGSSLGGARPKANILDEDGYLWIAKFPSKNDTTDKASWEYLAHKLAIKCGVTMSECKLEPVYGKYQTFFTKRFDRQKSERIHFASA
;
A
#
# COMPACT_ATOMS: atom_id res chain seq x y z
N MET A 1 23.82 14.29 18.09
CA MET A 1 22.88 14.54 16.98
C MET A 1 21.48 14.37 17.52
N LEU A 2 20.64 15.40 17.38
CA LEU A 2 19.21 15.31 17.67
C LEU A 2 18.59 14.23 16.78
N ALA A 3 17.64 13.47 17.32
CA ALA A 3 16.84 12.52 16.54
C ALA A 3 16.22 13.26 15.36
N ALA A 4 16.35 12.72 14.14
CA ALA A 4 15.59 13.23 13.01
C ALA A 4 14.12 12.90 13.29
N LYS A 5 13.33 13.94 13.62
CA LYS A 5 11.87 13.86 13.72
C LYS A 5 11.30 14.25 12.37
N THR A 6 10.45 13.40 11.82
CA THR A 6 9.67 13.71 10.62
C THR A 6 8.21 13.71 10.99
N ASP A 7 7.54 14.83 10.74
CA ASP A 7 6.11 14.98 10.95
C ASP A 7 5.36 14.72 9.65
N ILE A 8 4.32 13.89 9.73
CA ILE A 8 3.51 13.43 8.62
C ILE A 8 2.07 13.81 8.93
N TRP A 9 1.49 14.70 8.13
CA TRP A 9 0.10 15.08 8.28
C TRP A 9 -0.78 13.97 7.73
N VAL A 10 -1.68 13.48 8.57
CA VAL A 10 -2.62 12.41 8.23
C VAL A 10 -3.97 13.02 7.92
N PHE A 11 -4.53 12.64 6.78
CA PHE A 11 -5.84 13.08 6.33
C PHE A 11 -6.79 11.91 6.15
N ALA A 12 -8.03 12.09 6.58
CA ALA A 12 -9.15 11.23 6.24
C ALA A 12 -9.81 11.76 4.97
N HIS A 13 -10.05 10.88 3.99
CA HIS A 13 -10.83 11.19 2.80
C HIS A 13 -11.51 9.92 2.28
N TRP A 14 -12.59 9.54 2.94
CA TRP A 14 -13.41 8.38 2.56
C TRP A 14 -14.77 8.82 1.99
N LEU A 15 -15.46 7.86 1.39
CA LEU A 15 -16.79 7.97 0.80
C LEU A 15 -17.73 8.73 1.75
N GLY A 16 -18.38 9.77 1.21
CA GLY A 16 -19.24 10.69 1.97
C GLY A 16 -18.55 11.95 2.48
N MET A 17 -17.21 12.06 2.41
CA MET A 17 -16.48 13.30 2.68
C MET A 17 -16.33 14.13 1.40
N ILE A 18 -16.74 15.41 1.45
CA ILE A 18 -16.60 16.33 0.31
C ILE A 18 -15.12 16.70 0.08
N GLU A 19 -14.38 16.89 1.18
CA GLU A 19 -12.97 17.29 1.14
C GLU A 19 -12.14 16.47 2.16
N PRO A 20 -10.83 16.26 1.91
CA PRO A 20 -9.94 15.64 2.87
C PRO A 20 -9.84 16.47 4.15
N LYS A 21 -9.98 15.84 5.32
CA LYS A 21 -9.81 16.50 6.63
C LYS A 21 -8.54 16.01 7.31
N CYS A 22 -7.75 16.94 7.84
CA CYS A 22 -6.58 16.62 8.64
C CYS A 22 -7.02 16.02 9.98
N ILE A 23 -6.69 14.76 10.21
CA ILE A 23 -7.06 14.04 11.45
C ILE A 23 -5.99 14.16 12.52
N GLY A 24 -4.74 14.45 12.14
CA GLY A 24 -3.64 14.55 13.09
C GLY A 24 -2.26 14.48 12.43
N ILE A 25 -1.24 14.40 13.28
CA ILE A 25 0.16 14.34 12.87
C ILE A 25 0.76 13.04 13.40
N LEU A 26 1.31 12.24 12.49
CA LEU A 26 2.14 11.08 12.79
C LEU A 26 3.60 11.52 12.80
N SER A 27 4.24 11.47 13.96
CA SER A 27 5.64 11.81 14.16
C SER A 27 6.49 10.54 14.16
N ALA A 28 7.40 10.42 13.19
CA ALA A 28 8.39 9.36 13.14
C ALA A 28 9.71 9.86 13.77
N GLN A 29 10.21 9.15 14.79
CA GLN A 29 11.49 9.47 15.42
C GLN A 29 12.51 8.36 15.15
N GLN A 30 13.70 8.75 14.70
CA GLN A 30 14.86 7.85 14.56
C GLN A 30 15.94 8.25 15.58
N ALA A 31 16.07 7.49 16.67
CA ALA A 31 17.09 7.75 17.70
C ALA A 31 17.68 6.44 18.26
N LYS A 32 19.02 6.31 18.26
CA LYS A 32 19.84 5.29 18.98
C LYS A 32 19.12 3.95 19.25
N GLY A 33 18.72 3.25 18.18
CA GLY A 33 18.17 1.89 18.27
C GLY A 33 16.68 1.78 18.62
N ARG A 34 15.98 2.89 18.92
CA ARG A 34 14.51 2.93 18.95
C ARG A 34 13.97 3.68 17.75
N LYS A 35 13.10 3.01 17.01
CA LYS A 35 12.23 3.60 16.00
C LYS A 35 10.85 3.61 16.63
N SER A 36 10.27 4.80 16.77
CA SER A 36 8.94 4.93 17.36
C SER A 36 8.15 5.94 16.58
N PHE A 37 6.91 5.55 16.26
CA PHE A 37 5.89 6.45 15.79
C PHE A 37 5.07 6.94 16.98
N GLY A 38 4.83 8.24 17.02
CA GLY A 38 3.84 8.86 17.90
C GLY A 38 2.78 9.55 17.07
N PHE A 39 1.56 9.62 17.57
CA PHE A 39 0.45 10.26 16.87
C PHE A 39 -0.24 11.28 17.76
N GLU A 40 -0.61 12.42 17.20
CA GLU A 40 -1.39 13.45 17.87
C GLU A 40 -2.58 13.85 17.00
N TYR A 41 -3.79 13.72 17.55
CA TYR A 41 -5.01 14.16 16.86
C TYR A 41 -5.02 15.68 16.64
N ASN A 42 -5.57 16.10 15.50
CA ASN A 42 -5.95 17.48 15.28
C ASN A 42 -7.12 17.84 16.21
N LYS A 43 -7.04 19.00 16.88
CA LYS A 43 -8.08 19.51 17.78
C LYS A 43 -9.42 19.70 17.07
N ASP A 44 -9.39 20.10 15.80
CA ASP A 44 -10.61 20.26 15.01
C ASP A 44 -11.22 18.89 14.69
N TRP A 45 -10.39 17.86 14.47
CA TRP A 45 -10.89 16.51 14.20
C TRP A 45 -11.58 15.92 15.42
N ILE A 46 -10.93 15.94 16.58
CA ILE A 46 -11.47 15.35 17.81
C ILE A 46 -12.73 16.09 18.32
N SER A 47 -12.90 17.36 17.92
CA SER A 47 -14.11 18.14 18.22
C SER A 47 -15.20 18.05 17.14
N SER A 48 -14.90 17.50 15.95
CA SER A 48 -15.78 17.54 14.78
C SER A 48 -16.90 16.49 14.72
N GLY A 49 -17.19 15.79 15.82
CA GLY A 49 -18.34 14.87 15.90
C GLY A 49 -17.99 13.51 16.48
N GLU A 50 -18.72 12.49 16.05
CA GLU A 50 -18.67 11.13 16.64
C GLU A 50 -17.26 10.54 16.68
N GLN A 51 -16.97 9.84 17.78
CA GLN A 51 -15.72 9.14 17.99
C GLN A 51 -15.57 8.01 16.97
N TYR A 52 -14.51 8.08 16.16
CA TYR A 52 -14.09 6.97 15.30
C TYR A 52 -12.92 6.24 15.95
N LEU A 53 -13.10 4.96 16.24
CA LEU A 53 -12.00 4.10 16.66
C LEU A 53 -11.15 3.74 15.43
N LEU A 54 -10.06 4.48 15.22
CA LEU A 54 -9.12 4.21 14.12
C LEU A 54 -8.19 3.04 14.42
N ASP A 55 -7.78 2.90 15.67
CA ASP A 55 -6.84 1.90 16.14
C ASP A 55 -7.13 1.59 17.63
N PRO A 56 -7.04 0.34 18.08
CA PRO A 56 -7.23 0.00 19.49
C PRO A 56 -6.21 0.67 20.43
N ASP A 57 -5.02 1.01 19.94
CA ASP A 57 -3.98 1.71 20.70
C ASP A 57 -4.11 3.25 20.61
N LEU A 58 -5.12 3.79 19.88
CA LEU A 58 -5.38 5.23 19.76
C LEU A 58 -6.61 5.64 20.58
N GLY A 59 -6.35 6.36 21.68
CA GLY A 59 -7.38 6.96 22.51
C GLY A 59 -7.95 8.24 21.91
N TRP A 60 -9.21 8.55 22.23
CA TRP A 60 -9.87 9.78 21.77
C TRP A 60 -9.56 10.96 22.70
N TYR A 61 -8.31 11.43 22.69
CA TYR A 61 -7.87 12.61 23.43
C TYR A 61 -6.75 13.37 22.71
N SER A 62 -6.57 14.65 23.06
CA SER A 62 -5.51 15.51 22.52
C SER A 62 -4.14 15.24 23.15
N GLY A 63 -3.07 15.44 22.38
CA GLY A 63 -1.69 15.26 22.82
C GLY A 63 -1.07 13.98 22.25
N GLY A 64 0.25 13.86 22.39
CA GLY A 64 1.02 12.76 21.82
C GLY A 64 0.65 11.40 22.42
N GLN A 65 0.38 10.44 21.55
CA GLN A 65 0.07 9.06 21.87
C GLN A 65 1.14 8.14 21.25
N PHE A 66 1.35 6.98 21.88
CA PHE A 66 2.31 5.98 21.42
C PHE A 66 1.67 4.59 21.47
N PRO A 67 1.99 3.72 20.50
CA PRO A 67 1.42 2.38 20.46
C PRO A 67 1.95 1.52 21.62
N ASN A 68 1.12 0.59 22.11
CA ASN A 68 1.46 -0.23 23.26
C ASN A 68 2.33 -1.43 22.85
N GLY A 69 3.60 -1.45 23.25
CA GLY A 69 4.51 -2.58 22.99
C GLY A 69 4.87 -2.80 21.51
N LYS A 70 4.55 -1.85 20.63
CA LYS A 70 4.82 -1.87 19.19
C LYS A 70 5.64 -0.64 18.77
N GLU A 71 6.22 -0.66 17.58
CA GLU A 71 6.92 0.51 17.02
C GLU A 71 5.97 1.49 16.34
N ASN A 72 4.81 1.02 15.86
CA ASN A 72 3.82 1.81 15.12
C ASN A 72 2.38 1.35 15.45
N PHE A 73 1.40 2.20 15.14
CA PHE A 73 -0.03 1.88 15.24
C PHE A 73 -0.46 1.00 14.06
N GLY A 74 -1.35 0.03 14.32
CA GLY A 74 -1.88 -0.90 13.34
C GLY A 74 -2.47 -0.20 12.11
N VAL A 75 -3.27 0.85 12.34
CA VAL A 75 -3.93 1.62 11.27
C VAL A 75 -2.94 2.27 10.28
N PHE A 76 -1.76 2.67 10.76
CA PHE A 76 -0.71 3.20 9.88
C PHE A 76 0.11 2.10 9.24
N THR A 77 0.20 0.91 9.85
CA THR A 77 0.84 -0.25 9.23
C THR A 77 0.01 -0.87 8.11
N ASP A 78 -1.32 -0.83 8.18
CA ASP A 78 -2.22 -1.23 7.08
C ASP A 78 -1.98 -0.42 5.80
N SER A 79 -1.49 0.79 6.01
CA SER A 79 -1.13 1.77 5.01
C SER A 79 0.28 1.56 4.42
N MET A 80 1.04 0.60 4.91
CA MET A 80 2.40 0.30 4.46
C MET A 80 2.42 -0.81 3.40
N PRO A 81 3.49 -0.90 2.59
CA PRO A 81 3.63 -1.98 1.63
C PRO A 81 3.90 -3.32 2.33
N ASP A 82 3.38 -4.39 1.74
CA ASP A 82 3.72 -5.77 2.08
C ASP A 82 5.17 -6.13 1.72
N THR A 83 5.56 -7.39 1.98
CA THR A 83 6.91 -7.88 1.69
C THR A 83 7.28 -7.74 0.21
N TRP A 84 6.33 -7.93 -0.71
CA TRP A 84 6.54 -7.73 -2.14
C TRP A 84 6.83 -6.26 -2.47
N GLY A 85 6.00 -5.33 -2.01
CA GLY A 85 6.21 -3.90 -2.25
C GLY A 85 7.47 -3.37 -1.60
N ARG A 86 7.82 -3.84 -0.40
CA ARG A 86 9.08 -3.49 0.26
C ARG A 86 10.29 -3.89 -0.59
N LYS A 87 10.28 -5.09 -1.20
CA LYS A 87 11.33 -5.54 -2.12
C LYS A 87 11.41 -4.65 -3.36
N LEU A 88 10.27 -4.30 -3.97
CA LEU A 88 10.24 -3.40 -5.12
C LEU A 88 10.82 -2.02 -4.78
N MET A 89 10.42 -1.45 -3.64
CA MET A 89 10.92 -0.16 -3.17
C MET A 89 12.42 -0.18 -2.87
N GLN A 90 12.92 -1.23 -2.21
CA GLN A 90 14.34 -1.42 -1.95
C GLN A 90 15.14 -1.47 -3.26
N ARG A 91 14.67 -2.25 -4.25
CA ARG A 91 15.30 -2.34 -5.58
C ARG A 91 15.34 -0.98 -6.29
N ARG A 92 14.23 -0.23 -6.26
CA ARG A 92 14.16 1.11 -6.88
C ARG A 92 15.10 2.08 -6.21
N SER A 93 15.19 2.03 -4.89
CA SER A 93 16.08 2.88 -4.11
C SER A 93 17.55 2.58 -4.42
N ALA A 94 17.92 1.30 -4.48
CA ALA A 94 19.26 0.86 -4.87
C ALA A 94 19.61 1.31 -6.30
N GLN A 95 18.69 1.15 -7.25
CA GLN A 95 18.89 1.58 -8.62
C GLN A 95 19.09 3.09 -8.73
N LYS A 96 18.22 3.89 -8.10
CA LYS A 96 18.36 5.35 -8.07
C LYS A 96 19.66 5.80 -7.42
N ALA A 97 20.10 5.12 -6.36
CA ALA A 97 21.38 5.43 -5.72
C ALA A 97 22.55 5.19 -6.68
N ARG A 98 22.55 4.04 -7.37
CA ARG A 98 23.56 3.69 -8.38
C ARG A 98 23.60 4.70 -9.54
N GLU A 99 22.45 5.07 -10.09
CA GLU A 99 22.36 6.05 -11.19
C GLU A 99 22.90 7.42 -10.80
N ASN A 100 22.72 7.81 -9.53
CA ASN A 100 23.23 9.08 -9.00
C ASN A 100 24.64 8.98 -8.40
N GLY A 101 25.32 7.84 -8.52
CA GLY A 101 26.64 7.61 -7.91
C GLY A 101 26.67 7.70 -6.39
N LYS A 102 25.53 7.44 -5.73
CA LYS A 102 25.36 7.50 -4.27
C LYS A 102 25.42 6.09 -3.66
N PRO A 103 25.84 5.96 -2.38
CA PRO A 103 25.76 4.69 -1.68
C PRO A 103 24.32 4.22 -1.56
N MET A 104 24.12 2.89 -1.57
CA MET A 104 22.80 2.28 -1.40
C MET A 104 22.21 2.70 -0.04
N PRO A 105 21.03 3.35 -0.02
CA PRO A 105 20.42 3.78 1.22
C PRO A 105 19.77 2.60 1.95
N SER A 106 19.86 2.63 3.28
CA SER A 106 19.03 1.78 4.13
C SER A 106 17.63 2.39 4.23
N LEU A 107 16.61 1.65 3.79
CA LEU A 107 15.21 2.06 3.98
C LEU A 107 14.70 1.67 5.37
N TYR A 108 13.98 2.58 6.01
CA TYR A 108 13.34 2.42 7.30
C TYR A 108 11.81 2.42 7.16
N GLU A 109 11.08 2.12 8.24
CA GLU A 109 9.61 2.06 8.24
C GLU A 109 8.96 3.33 7.69
N ILE A 110 9.50 4.51 8.01
CA ILE A 110 8.99 5.76 7.46
C ILE A 110 9.13 5.82 5.93
N ASP A 111 10.25 5.37 5.37
CA ASP A 111 10.46 5.38 3.92
C ASP A 111 9.45 4.47 3.20
N PHE A 112 9.12 3.33 3.83
CA PHE A 112 8.08 2.43 3.33
C PHE A 112 6.69 3.05 3.40
N LEU A 113 6.35 3.76 4.49
CA LEU A 113 5.06 4.44 4.61
C LEU A 113 4.89 5.56 3.57
N LEU A 114 5.93 6.37 3.37
CA LEU A 114 5.90 7.54 2.49
C LEU A 114 6.06 7.19 1.00
N GLY A 115 6.61 6.02 0.68
CA GLY A 115 6.85 5.60 -0.70
C GLY A 115 5.76 4.73 -1.32
N VAL A 116 4.56 4.68 -0.72
CA VAL A 116 3.37 4.09 -1.34
C VAL A 116 2.56 5.18 -2.04
N HIS A 117 2.26 4.97 -3.32
CA HIS A 117 1.44 5.86 -4.13
C HIS A 117 0.09 6.16 -3.48
N ASP A 118 -0.28 7.45 -3.37
CA ASP A 118 -1.47 7.86 -2.62
C ASP A 118 -2.72 7.13 -3.12
N PHE A 119 -2.97 7.17 -4.43
CA PHE A 119 -4.14 6.57 -5.08
C PHE A 119 -4.37 5.10 -4.70
N THR A 120 -3.30 4.30 -4.66
CA THR A 120 -3.38 2.84 -4.51
C THR A 120 -3.07 2.35 -3.10
N ARG A 121 -2.65 3.21 -2.16
CA ARG A 121 -2.45 2.79 -0.77
C ARG A 121 -3.74 2.25 -0.15
N MET A 122 -3.64 1.32 0.80
CA MET A 122 -4.84 0.71 1.38
C MET A 122 -5.59 1.64 2.35
N GLY A 123 -6.90 1.45 2.38
CA GLY A 123 -7.83 2.24 3.18
C GLY A 123 -7.99 3.65 2.63
N ALA A 124 -8.33 4.57 3.53
CA ALA A 124 -8.73 5.93 3.19
C ALA A 124 -7.89 7.02 3.88
N LEU A 125 -6.84 6.62 4.61
CA LEU A 125 -5.87 7.55 5.14
C LEU A 125 -4.92 8.00 4.05
N ARG A 126 -4.66 9.30 4.01
CA ARG A 126 -3.76 9.96 3.05
C ARG A 126 -2.72 10.75 3.83
N PHE A 127 -1.54 10.94 3.23
CA PHE A 127 -0.40 11.53 3.94
C PHE A 127 0.19 12.70 3.17
N LYS A 128 0.69 13.68 3.92
CA LYS A 128 1.48 14.80 3.41
C LYS A 128 2.71 15.05 4.30
N LEU A 129 3.79 15.56 3.69
CA LEU A 129 4.95 16.10 4.41
C LEU A 129 4.91 17.63 4.55
N ASP A 130 3.99 18.29 3.84
CA ASP A 130 3.64 19.70 4.00
C ASP A 130 2.11 19.78 3.98
N PRO A 131 1.44 20.36 4.99
CA PRO A 131 -0.01 20.46 5.04
C PRO A 131 -0.61 21.12 3.77
N ASN A 132 0.11 22.06 3.17
CA ASN A 132 -0.27 22.77 1.95
C ASN A 132 0.27 22.12 0.67
N GLY A 133 1.13 21.11 0.80
CA GLY A 133 1.69 20.36 -0.32
C GLY A 133 0.72 19.33 -0.92
N PRO A 134 1.14 18.64 -1.99
CA PRO A 134 0.41 17.50 -2.55
C PRO A 134 0.40 16.31 -1.57
N PHE A 135 -0.54 15.39 -1.78
CA PHE A 135 -0.46 14.07 -1.15
C PHE A 135 0.76 13.30 -1.65
N LEU A 136 1.30 12.44 -0.79
CA LEU A 136 2.56 11.74 -1.06
C LEU A 136 2.47 10.77 -2.22
N ASP A 137 3.54 10.74 -3.01
CA ASP A 137 3.69 9.89 -4.19
C ASP A 137 2.43 9.91 -5.07
N ASN A 138 1.99 11.13 -5.42
CA ASN A 138 0.85 11.40 -6.30
C ASN A 138 1.33 11.71 -7.74
N ASN A 139 2.39 11.04 -8.18
CA ASN A 139 3.00 11.34 -9.47
C ASN A 139 2.14 10.76 -10.61
N GLU A 140 1.37 11.63 -11.27
CA GLU A 140 0.55 11.29 -12.45
C GLU A 140 1.35 10.70 -13.61
N SER A 141 2.68 10.82 -13.60
CA SER A 141 3.56 10.21 -14.61
C SER A 141 3.55 8.67 -14.59
N PHE A 142 3.07 8.06 -13.50
CA PHE A 142 2.98 6.62 -13.33
C PHE A 142 1.57 6.23 -12.89
N PRO A 143 0.56 6.35 -13.76
CA PRO A 143 -0.81 6.01 -13.43
C PRO A 143 -0.91 4.51 -13.12
N THR A 144 -1.90 4.14 -12.31
CA THR A 144 -2.23 2.72 -12.13
C THR A 144 -2.52 2.11 -13.51
N PRO A 145 -1.83 1.02 -13.88
CA PRO A 145 -1.93 0.47 -15.22
C PRO A 145 -3.35 -0.07 -15.50
N PRO A 146 -3.89 0.10 -16.71
CA PRO A 146 -5.15 -0.52 -17.08
C PRO A 146 -4.97 -2.03 -17.26
N TRP A 147 -6.08 -2.77 -17.20
CA TRP A 147 -6.15 -4.23 -17.30
C TRP A 147 -5.42 -4.78 -18.54
N THR A 148 -5.39 -4.01 -19.63
CA THR A 148 -4.71 -4.37 -20.89
C THR A 148 -3.20 -4.63 -20.73
N HIS A 149 -2.54 -4.06 -19.72
CA HIS A 149 -1.11 -4.29 -19.44
C HIS A 149 -0.85 -5.54 -18.60
N ILE A 150 -1.85 -6.38 -18.30
CA ILE A 150 -1.70 -7.49 -17.36
C ILE A 150 -0.61 -8.49 -17.75
N ARG A 151 -0.44 -8.75 -19.04
CA ARG A 151 0.62 -9.64 -19.56
C ARG A 151 2.01 -9.07 -19.31
N GLU A 152 2.18 -7.77 -19.52
CA GLU A 152 3.43 -7.06 -19.28
C GLU A 152 3.77 -7.02 -17.79
N LEU A 153 2.78 -6.76 -16.93
CA LEU A 153 2.93 -6.78 -15.47
C LEU A 153 3.34 -8.15 -14.95
N GLN A 154 2.68 -9.21 -15.42
CA GLN A 154 3.02 -10.57 -15.00
C GLN A 154 4.43 -10.97 -15.46
N HIS A 155 4.80 -10.63 -16.71
CA HIS A 155 6.15 -10.88 -17.20
C HIS A 155 7.19 -10.13 -16.38
N SER A 156 6.94 -8.85 -16.08
CA SER A 156 7.78 -8.02 -15.21
C SER A 156 7.99 -8.65 -13.85
N ALA A 157 6.91 -9.14 -13.23
CA ALA A 157 6.94 -9.78 -11.94
C ALA A 157 7.80 -11.05 -11.96
N ALA A 158 7.68 -11.87 -13.01
CA ALA A 158 8.48 -13.08 -13.17
C ALA A 158 9.98 -12.75 -13.32
N VAL A 159 10.32 -11.80 -14.21
CA VAL A 159 11.71 -11.35 -14.40
C VAL A 159 12.30 -10.77 -13.11
N PHE A 160 11.51 -10.01 -12.35
CA PHE A 160 11.93 -9.48 -11.06
C PHE A 160 12.22 -10.60 -10.05
N GLU A 161 11.36 -11.61 -9.98
CA GLU A 161 11.58 -12.76 -9.09
C GLU A 161 12.82 -13.59 -9.50
N GLU A 162 13.14 -13.69 -10.78
CA GLU A 162 14.33 -14.38 -11.30
C GLU A 162 15.65 -13.69 -10.92
N ASP A 163 15.58 -12.47 -10.39
CA ASP A 163 16.74 -11.67 -10.01
C ASP A 163 17.69 -11.41 -11.20
N ALA A 164 17.12 -11.33 -12.41
CA ALA A 164 17.81 -11.34 -13.70
C ALA A 164 18.57 -10.03 -14.05
N GLY A 165 19.30 -9.46 -13.08
CA GLY A 165 20.15 -8.29 -13.27
C GLY A 165 19.43 -6.94 -13.24
N ASP A 166 20.22 -5.89 -13.50
CA ASP A 166 19.85 -4.47 -13.32
C ASP A 166 19.26 -3.80 -14.58
N ASP A 167 19.11 -4.54 -15.69
CA ASP A 167 18.74 -3.99 -17.01
C ASP A 167 17.21 -3.80 -17.20
N HIS A 168 16.45 -3.91 -16.12
CA HIS A 168 14.98 -4.00 -16.15
C HIS A 168 14.30 -2.76 -15.56
N LYS A 169 14.94 -1.59 -15.67
CA LYS A 169 14.43 -0.29 -15.17
C LYS A 169 12.96 -0.06 -15.52
N LYS A 170 12.63 -0.28 -16.80
CA LYS A 170 11.28 -0.09 -17.33
C LYS A 170 10.24 -0.93 -16.57
N TRP A 171 10.58 -2.18 -16.26
CA TRP A 171 9.69 -3.13 -15.60
C TRP A 171 9.50 -2.84 -14.11
N LEU A 172 10.55 -2.33 -13.45
CA LEU A 172 10.46 -1.92 -12.06
C LEU A 172 9.55 -0.69 -11.88
N ASP A 173 9.66 0.30 -12.77
CA ASP A 173 8.79 1.47 -12.75
C ASP A 173 7.32 1.06 -12.99
N ILE A 174 7.07 0.11 -13.89
CA ILE A 174 5.74 -0.46 -14.16
C ILE A 174 5.16 -1.20 -12.93
N LEU A 175 5.98 -1.92 -12.17
CA LEU A 175 5.55 -2.68 -10.99
C LEU A 175 5.40 -1.84 -9.71
N ILE A 176 6.03 -0.67 -9.63
CA ILE A 176 5.97 0.21 -8.46
C ILE A 176 4.84 1.22 -8.55
N ALA A 177 4.54 1.70 -9.75
CA ALA A 177 3.38 2.55 -10.04
C ALA A 177 2.08 2.10 -9.35
N PRO A 178 1.74 0.80 -9.26
CA PRO A 178 0.51 0.35 -8.65
C PRO A 178 0.48 0.42 -7.13
N GLY A 179 1.59 0.64 -6.40
CA GLY A 179 1.66 0.42 -4.95
C GLY A 179 1.35 -1.03 -4.57
N SER A 180 1.99 -1.59 -3.53
CA SER A 180 1.61 -2.94 -3.08
C SER A 180 0.47 -2.88 -2.06
N SER A 181 -0.39 -3.88 -2.09
CA SER A 181 -1.45 -4.08 -1.11
C SER A 181 -0.87 -4.75 0.15
N LEU A 182 -1.72 -5.05 1.12
CA LEU A 182 -1.45 -5.85 2.30
C LEU A 182 -1.14 -7.30 1.92
N GLY A 183 -0.26 -7.93 2.71
CA GLY A 183 -0.05 -9.38 2.80
C GLY A 183 1.03 -10.01 1.89
N GLY A 184 2.03 -10.66 2.49
CA GLY A 184 2.84 -11.71 1.83
C GLY A 184 3.91 -11.24 0.83
N ALA A 185 4.69 -12.22 0.35
CA ALA A 185 5.84 -11.99 -0.54
C ALA A 185 5.57 -12.32 -2.02
N ARG A 186 4.35 -12.78 -2.34
CA ARG A 186 3.95 -13.20 -3.68
C ARG A 186 3.77 -11.97 -4.60
N PRO A 187 4.20 -12.04 -5.87
CA PRO A 187 4.06 -10.92 -6.78
C PRO A 187 2.61 -10.51 -7.01
N LYS A 188 2.38 -9.20 -6.97
CA LYS A 188 1.07 -8.59 -7.19
C LYS A 188 1.18 -7.17 -7.72
N ALA A 189 0.11 -6.68 -8.32
CA ALA A 189 -0.01 -5.30 -8.78
C ALA A 189 -1.47 -4.83 -8.67
N ASN A 190 -1.67 -3.52 -8.45
CA ASN A 190 -2.97 -2.89 -8.68
C ASN A 190 -3.19 -2.63 -10.18
N ILE A 191 -4.41 -2.81 -10.66
CA ILE A 191 -4.81 -2.52 -12.04
C ILE A 191 -6.20 -1.85 -12.06
N LEU A 192 -6.49 -1.08 -13.10
CA LEU A 192 -7.81 -0.51 -13.35
C LEU A 192 -8.55 -1.30 -14.43
N ASP A 193 -9.83 -1.59 -14.21
CA ASP A 193 -10.71 -2.05 -15.29
C ASP A 193 -11.25 -0.89 -16.14
N GLU A 194 -12.00 -1.22 -17.20
CA GLU A 194 -12.58 -0.25 -18.14
C GLU A 194 -13.60 0.69 -17.49
N ASP A 195 -14.19 0.28 -16.36
CA ASP A 195 -15.16 1.05 -15.59
C ASP A 195 -14.52 1.92 -14.49
N GLY A 196 -13.18 1.87 -14.36
CA GLY A 196 -12.39 2.63 -13.40
C GLY A 196 -12.37 2.05 -11.98
N TYR A 197 -12.72 0.77 -11.80
CA TYR A 197 -12.54 0.09 -10.52
C TYR A 197 -11.12 -0.44 -10.36
N LEU A 198 -10.63 -0.37 -9.12
CA LEU A 198 -9.32 -0.86 -8.74
C LEU A 198 -9.36 -2.35 -8.38
N TRP A 199 -8.45 -3.11 -8.95
CA TRP A 199 -8.28 -4.54 -8.73
C TRP A 199 -6.86 -4.85 -8.30
N ILE A 200 -6.67 -5.96 -7.60
CA ILE A 200 -5.36 -6.53 -7.29
C ILE A 200 -5.21 -7.78 -8.13
N ALA A 201 -4.22 -7.77 -9.03
CA ALA A 201 -3.75 -8.96 -9.73
C ALA A 201 -2.69 -9.66 -8.88
N LYS A 202 -2.87 -10.96 -8.63
CA LYS A 202 -1.92 -11.82 -7.93
C LYS A 202 -1.33 -12.81 -8.91
N PHE A 203 -0.07 -12.60 -9.25
CA PHE A 203 0.61 -13.38 -10.29
C PHE A 203 1.09 -14.74 -9.76
N PRO A 204 1.29 -15.73 -10.64
CA PRO A 204 2.15 -16.88 -10.37
C PRO A 204 3.51 -16.44 -9.81
N SER A 205 4.02 -17.15 -8.80
CA SER A 205 5.40 -16.99 -8.33
C SER A 205 6.27 -18.09 -8.93
N LYS A 206 7.56 -17.80 -9.17
CA LYS A 206 8.55 -18.82 -9.57
C LYS A 206 8.66 -19.99 -8.59
N ASN A 207 8.32 -19.76 -7.31
CA ASN A 207 8.40 -20.76 -6.25
C ASN A 207 7.12 -21.62 -6.14
N ASP A 208 6.13 -21.41 -7.02
CA ASP A 208 4.88 -22.15 -6.97
C ASP A 208 5.04 -23.59 -7.46
N THR A 209 4.69 -24.54 -6.60
CA THR A 209 4.57 -25.97 -6.97
C THR A 209 3.17 -26.35 -7.43
N THR A 210 2.18 -25.48 -7.22
CA THR A 210 0.77 -25.69 -7.53
C THR A 210 0.13 -24.39 -7.99
N ASP A 211 -1.01 -24.48 -8.69
CA ASP A 211 -1.76 -23.30 -9.13
C ASP A 211 -2.50 -22.63 -7.96
N LYS A 212 -1.79 -21.75 -7.25
CA LYS A 212 -2.33 -21.02 -6.10
C LYS A 212 -3.51 -20.11 -6.47
N ALA A 213 -3.51 -19.54 -7.68
CA ALA A 213 -4.60 -18.69 -8.14
C ALA A 213 -5.92 -19.49 -8.26
N SER A 214 -5.85 -20.70 -8.82
CA SER A 214 -6.99 -21.61 -8.88
C SER A 214 -7.50 -21.99 -7.48
N TRP A 215 -6.59 -22.21 -6.51
CA TRP A 215 -6.97 -22.47 -5.11
C TRP A 215 -7.63 -21.27 -4.43
N GLU A 216 -7.11 -20.05 -4.63
CA GLU A 216 -7.74 -18.84 -4.11
C GLU A 216 -9.14 -18.62 -4.71
N TYR A 217 -9.30 -18.88 -6.01
CA TYR A 217 -10.61 -18.78 -6.67
C TYR A 217 -11.59 -19.85 -6.17
N LEU A 218 -11.13 -21.09 -5.96
CA LEU A 218 -11.96 -22.13 -5.36
C LEU A 218 -12.44 -21.73 -3.97
N ALA A 219 -11.54 -21.23 -3.11
CA ALA A 219 -11.89 -20.75 -1.77
C ALA A 219 -12.92 -19.61 -1.83
N HIS A 220 -12.73 -18.65 -2.74
CA HIS A 220 -13.70 -17.59 -2.99
C HIS A 220 -15.09 -18.12 -3.40
N LYS A 221 -15.14 -19.10 -4.32
CA LYS A 221 -16.41 -19.72 -4.74
C LYS A 221 -17.09 -20.48 -3.60
N LEU A 222 -16.32 -21.14 -2.73
CA LEU A 222 -16.85 -21.81 -1.54
C LEU A 222 -17.41 -20.78 -0.54
N ALA A 223 -16.69 -19.69 -0.28
CA ALA A 223 -17.14 -18.61 0.60
C ALA A 223 -18.48 -18.02 0.14
N ILE A 224 -18.63 -17.72 -1.16
CA ILE A 224 -19.91 -17.26 -1.73
C ILE A 224 -21.02 -18.30 -1.51
N LYS A 225 -20.75 -19.58 -1.77
CA LYS A 225 -21.75 -20.66 -1.56
C LYS A 225 -22.18 -20.78 -0.10
N CYS A 226 -21.29 -20.43 0.84
CA CYS A 226 -21.59 -20.38 2.26
C CYS A 226 -22.27 -19.07 2.72
N GLY A 227 -22.57 -18.14 1.81
CA GLY A 227 -23.22 -16.86 2.14
C GLY A 227 -22.27 -15.81 2.73
N VAL A 228 -20.94 -16.00 2.61
CA VAL A 228 -19.97 -14.98 3.03
C VAL A 228 -19.94 -13.86 1.99
N THR A 229 -20.07 -12.62 2.43
CA THR A 229 -19.89 -11.44 1.59
C THR A 229 -18.42 -11.34 1.15
N MET A 230 -18.18 -11.41 -0.15
CA MET A 230 -16.85 -11.38 -0.74
C MET A 230 -16.75 -10.30 -1.81
N SER A 231 -15.57 -9.69 -1.97
CA SER A 231 -15.24 -8.92 -3.17
C SER A 231 -15.41 -9.75 -4.42
N GLU A 232 -15.73 -9.10 -5.53
CA GLU A 232 -15.70 -9.70 -6.86
C GLU A 232 -14.29 -10.21 -7.18
N CYS A 233 -14.19 -11.43 -7.70
CA CYS A 233 -12.92 -12.06 -8.07
C CYS A 233 -13.01 -12.69 -9.46
N LYS A 234 -11.88 -12.68 -10.19
CA LYS A 234 -11.73 -13.33 -11.50
C LYS A 234 -10.50 -14.22 -11.51
N LEU A 235 -10.50 -15.20 -12.40
CA LEU A 235 -9.39 -16.11 -12.64
C LEU A 235 -9.15 -16.15 -14.15
N GLU A 236 -7.98 -15.72 -14.60
CA GLU A 236 -7.67 -15.66 -16.04
C GLU A 236 -6.32 -16.29 -16.39
N PRO A 237 -6.24 -16.97 -17.55
CA PRO A 237 -4.97 -17.41 -18.12
C PRO A 237 -4.30 -16.22 -18.83
N VAL A 238 -3.27 -15.67 -18.22
CA VAL A 238 -2.55 -14.51 -18.79
C VAL A 238 -1.33 -14.95 -19.59
N TYR A 239 -0.42 -15.70 -18.94
CA TYR A 239 0.79 -16.27 -19.54
C TYR A 239 1.36 -17.38 -18.64
N GLY A 240 2.07 -18.35 -19.22
CA GLY A 240 2.73 -19.42 -18.48
C GLY A 240 1.79 -20.53 -18.01
N LYS A 241 2.24 -21.35 -17.05
CA LYS A 241 1.56 -22.57 -16.61
C LYS A 241 0.37 -22.32 -15.69
N TYR A 242 0.48 -21.33 -14.79
CA TYR A 242 -0.51 -21.08 -13.75
C TYR A 242 -1.34 -19.84 -14.06
N GLN A 243 -2.54 -19.81 -13.47
CA GLN A 243 -3.50 -18.72 -13.67
C GLN A 243 -3.11 -17.48 -12.84
N THR A 244 -3.68 -16.33 -13.20
CA THR A 244 -3.61 -15.11 -12.37
C THR A 244 -4.96 -14.91 -11.69
N PHE A 245 -4.93 -14.67 -10.38
CA PHE A 245 -6.11 -14.39 -9.59
C PHE A 245 -6.28 -12.88 -9.43
N PHE A 246 -7.49 -12.40 -9.66
CA PHE A 246 -7.84 -10.99 -9.56
C PHE A 246 -8.90 -10.81 -8.47
N THR A 247 -8.74 -9.80 -7.65
CA THR A 247 -9.75 -9.41 -6.65
C THR A 247 -10.03 -7.92 -6.71
N LYS A 248 -11.30 -7.55 -6.82
CA LYS A 248 -11.76 -6.17 -6.80
C LYS A 248 -11.59 -5.62 -5.40
N ARG A 249 -11.04 -4.42 -5.30
CA ARG A 249 -10.77 -3.80 -4.00
C ARG A 249 -12.07 -3.38 -3.32
N PHE A 250 -12.32 -3.93 -2.13
CA PHE A 250 -13.48 -3.55 -1.31
C PHE A 250 -13.30 -2.18 -0.66
N ASP A 251 -12.06 -1.72 -0.49
CA ASP A 251 -11.74 -0.42 0.09
C ASP A 251 -11.83 0.72 -0.93
N ARG A 252 -12.50 0.47 -2.07
CA ARG A 252 -12.65 1.38 -3.18
C ARG A 252 -14.03 1.32 -3.82
N GLN A 253 -14.53 2.49 -4.18
CA GLN A 253 -15.64 2.67 -5.10
C GLN A 253 -15.17 3.62 -6.20
N LYS A 254 -14.66 3.06 -7.31
CA LYS A 254 -13.91 3.80 -8.33
C LYS A 254 -12.75 4.59 -7.68
N SER A 255 -12.75 5.92 -7.81
CA SER A 255 -11.76 6.81 -7.19
C SER A 255 -12.04 7.11 -5.70
N GLU A 256 -13.24 6.81 -5.21
CA GLU A 256 -13.60 7.03 -3.81
C GLU A 256 -13.06 5.91 -2.93
N ARG A 257 -12.70 6.27 -1.68
CA ARG A 257 -12.06 5.36 -0.73
C ARG A 257 -13.04 4.95 0.34
N ILE A 258 -13.00 3.68 0.74
CA ILE A 258 -13.75 3.20 1.89
C ILE A 258 -12.73 2.87 2.97
N HIS A 259 -12.85 3.49 4.15
CA HIS A 259 -11.89 3.23 5.23
C HIS A 259 -12.14 1.86 5.84
N PHE A 260 -11.05 1.19 6.19
CA PHE A 260 -11.02 0.00 7.04
C PHE A 260 -9.69 -0.01 7.80
N ALA A 261 -9.63 -0.77 8.89
CA ALA A 261 -8.42 -1.18 9.59
C ALA A 261 -8.43 -2.70 9.71
N SER A 262 -7.28 -3.34 9.57
CA SER A 262 -7.15 -4.78 9.82
C SER A 262 -7.18 -5.08 11.32
N ALA A 263 -7.46 -6.34 11.66
CA ALA A 263 -7.64 -6.81 13.03
C ALA A 263 -6.31 -6.98 13.80
#